data_AF-A0A5D3KPH4-F1
#
_entry.id   AF-A0A5D3KPH4-F1
#
_cell.length_a   1.000
_cell.length_b   1.000
_cell.length_c   1.000
_cell.angle_alpha   90.00
_cell.angle_beta   90.00
_cell.angle_gamma   90.00
#
_symmetry.space_group_name_H-M   'P 1'
#
loop_
_entity.id
_entity.type
_entity.pdbx_description
1 polymer ?
#
loop_
_entity_poly.entity_id
_entity_poly.type
_entity_poly.pdbx_seq_one_letter_code
_entity_poly.pdbx_strand_id
1 'polypeptide(L)'
;MTKAENRAAAKAYHKERMRKLDEEAEAERVKADLAELDRLRRYLIFGTQSRRGGNCEKLMAAIDDYVEETTGDRTRLHAKNHKCG
;
A
#
# COMPACT_ATOMS: atom_id res chain seq x y z
N MET A 1 -25.14 22.73 -27.91
CA MET A 1 -24.81 21.29 -27.81
C MET A 1 -25.95 20.46 -28.36
N THR A 2 -25.62 19.45 -29.16
CA THR A 2 -26.60 18.51 -29.70
C THR A 2 -26.98 17.44 -28.67
N LYS A 3 -28.12 16.76 -28.89
CA LYS A 3 -28.54 15.63 -28.04
C LYS A 3 -27.49 14.51 -28.01
N ALA A 4 -26.76 14.32 -29.11
CA ALA A 4 -25.67 13.36 -29.21
C ALA A 4 -24.47 13.76 -28.34
N GLU A 5 -24.07 15.04 -28.38
CA GLU A 5 -23.00 15.60 -27.53
C GLU A 5 -23.33 15.48 -26.04
N ASN A 6 -24.56 15.82 -25.62
CA ASN A 6 -24.98 15.67 -24.22
C ASN A 6 -24.92 14.21 -23.75
N ARG A 7 -25.31 13.27 -24.61
CA ARG A 7 -25.25 11.84 -24.29
C ARG A 7 -23.81 11.33 -24.23
N ALA A 8 -22.92 11.82 -25.09
CA ALA A 8 -21.51 11.48 -25.07
C ALA A 8 -20.82 12.01 -23.80
N ALA A 9 -21.09 13.27 -23.43
CA ALA A 9 -20.57 13.89 -22.21
C ALA A 9 -21.02 13.13 -20.94
N ALA A 10 -22.29 12.75 -20.86
CA ALA A 10 -22.81 11.97 -19.72
C ALA A 10 -22.14 10.59 -19.61
N LYS A 11 -21.89 9.91 -20.74
CA LYS A 11 -21.18 8.62 -20.76
C LYS A 11 -19.72 8.76 -20.35
N ALA A 12 -19.02 9.79 -20.85
CA ALA A 12 -17.63 10.06 -20.51
C ALA A 12 -17.49 10.35 -19.01
N TYR A 13 -18.37 11.20 -18.46
CA TYR A 13 -18.41 11.50 -17.03
C TYR A 13 -18.66 10.26 -16.18
N HIS A 14 -19.63 9.41 -16.57
CA HIS A 14 -19.89 8.17 -15.85
C HIS A 14 -18.69 7.24 -15.86
N LYS A 15 -18.03 7.07 -17.03
CA LYS A 15 -16.83 6.24 -17.15
C LYS A 15 -15.68 6.76 -16.27
N GLU A 16 -15.44 8.07 -16.27
CA GLU A 16 -14.40 8.67 -15.43
C GLU A 16 -14.72 8.49 -13.94
N ARG A 17 -16.00 8.66 -13.56
CA ARG A 17 -16.44 8.44 -12.17
C ARG A 17 -16.20 7.01 -11.72
N MET A 18 -16.53 6.02 -12.55
CA MET A 18 -16.28 4.61 -12.22
C MET A 18 -14.78 4.33 -12.09
N ARG A 19 -13.96 4.89 -12.98
CA ARG A 19 -12.50 4.75 -12.89
C ARG A 19 -11.95 5.28 -11.56
N LYS A 20 -12.41 6.45 -11.11
CA LYS A 20 -12.00 7.03 -9.82
C LYS A 20 -12.40 6.15 -8.64
N LEU A 21 -13.60 5.56 -8.68
CA LEU A 21 -14.04 4.64 -7.62
C LEU A 21 -13.16 3.37 -7.58
N ASP A 22 -12.77 2.85 -8.74
CA ASP A 22 -11.87 1.70 -8.81
C ASP A 22 -10.46 2.06 -8.29
N GLU A 23 -9.95 3.25 -8.65
CA GLU A 23 -8.68 3.79 -8.14
C GLU A 23 -8.71 3.99 -6.61
N GLU A 24 -9.80 4.53 -6.06
CA GLU A 24 -9.99 4.69 -4.61
C GLU A 24 -10.08 3.34 -3.88
N ALA A 25 -10.79 2.38 -4.47
CA ALA A 25 -10.92 1.03 -3.92
C ALA A 25 -9.58 0.29 -3.92
N GLU A 26 -8.76 0.47 -4.95
CA GLU A 26 -7.39 -0.01 -4.98
C GLU A 26 -6.58 0.62 -3.84
N ALA A 27 -6.60 1.95 -3.73
CA ALA A 27 -5.77 2.67 -2.76
C ALA A 27 -6.09 2.26 -1.31
N GLU A 28 -7.36 2.00 -0.98
CA GLU A 28 -7.73 1.48 0.34
C GLU A 28 -7.29 0.02 0.56
N ARG A 29 -7.22 -0.82 -0.48
CA ARG A 29 -6.62 -2.17 -0.38
C ARG A 29 -5.12 -2.08 -0.10
N VAL A 30 -4.38 -1.28 -0.86
CA VAL A 30 -2.94 -1.07 -0.64
C VAL A 30 -2.68 -0.56 0.78
N LYS A 31 -3.49 0.38 1.25
CA LYS A 31 -3.37 0.91 2.61
C LYS A 31 -3.63 -0.16 3.68
N ALA A 32 -4.61 -1.04 3.47
CA ALA A 32 -4.87 -2.16 4.38
C ALA A 32 -3.69 -3.15 4.40
N ASP A 33 -3.16 -3.50 3.22
CA ASP A 33 -1.98 -4.36 3.09
C ASP A 33 -0.77 -3.77 3.81
N LEU A 34 -0.47 -2.48 3.59
CA LEU A 34 0.63 -1.79 4.26
C LEU A 34 0.48 -1.79 5.79
N ALA A 35 -0.75 -1.65 6.31
CA ALA A 35 -1.00 -1.69 7.74
C ALA A 35 -0.74 -3.08 8.34
N GLU A 36 -1.08 -4.15 7.62
CA GLU A 36 -0.80 -5.52 8.06
C GLU A 36 0.69 -5.85 7.95
N LEU A 37 1.35 -5.43 6.88
CA LEU A 37 2.79 -5.61 6.69
C LEU A 37 3.59 -4.86 7.76
N ASP A 38 3.17 -3.67 8.19
CA ASP A 38 3.79 -2.97 9.33
C ASP A 38 3.68 -3.79 10.62
N ARG A 39 2.50 -4.38 10.89
CA ARG A 39 2.30 -5.25 12.07
C ARG A 39 3.19 -6.49 12.01
N LEU A 40 3.27 -7.16 10.87
CA LEU A 40 4.11 -8.32 10.67
C LEU A 40 5.60 -7.97 10.82
N ARG A 41 6.04 -6.87 10.21
CA ARG A 41 7.42 -6.38 10.33
C ARG A 41 7.78 -6.07 11.78
N ARG A 42 6.89 -5.41 12.54
CA ARG A 42 7.08 -5.17 13.98
C ARG A 42 7.13 -6.46 14.80
N TYR A 43 6.31 -7.46 14.45
CA TYR A 43 6.36 -8.77 15.10
C TYR A 43 7.68 -9.49 14.82
N LEU A 44 8.24 -9.38 13.62
CA LEU A 44 9.55 -9.95 13.28
C LEU A 44 10.70 -9.26 14.02
N ILE A 45 10.60 -7.95 14.29
CA ILE A 45 11.62 -7.18 15.02
C ILE A 45 11.51 -7.39 16.54
N PHE A 46 10.32 -7.19 17.10
CA PHE A 46 10.10 -7.11 18.55
C PHE A 46 9.43 -8.34 19.16
N GLY A 47 8.84 -9.20 18.33
CA GLY A 47 8.10 -10.38 18.76
C GLY A 47 9.00 -11.55 19.15
N THR A 48 8.38 -12.64 19.60
CA THR A 48 9.08 -13.84 20.08
C THR A 48 9.94 -14.51 19.00
N GLN A 49 9.65 -14.30 17.72
CA GLN A 49 10.46 -14.81 16.61
C GLN A 49 11.87 -14.19 16.53
N SER A 50 12.04 -12.91 16.92
CA SER A 50 13.36 -12.27 16.87
C SER A 50 14.37 -12.95 17.80
N ARG A 51 13.88 -13.59 18.89
CA ARG A 51 14.69 -14.29 19.89
C ARG A 51 15.06 -15.72 19.50
N ARG A 52 14.47 -16.27 18.44
CA ARG A 52 14.63 -17.68 18.02
C ARG A 52 15.62 -17.88 16.87
N GLY A 53 16.32 -16.83 16.42
CA GLY A 53 17.32 -16.95 15.35
C GLY A 53 16.75 -17.43 14.00
N GLY A 54 15.45 -17.23 13.77
CA GLY A 54 14.76 -17.69 12.56
C GLY A 54 15.02 -16.79 11.34
N ASN A 55 14.39 -17.13 10.20
CA ASN A 55 14.46 -16.43 8.91
C ASN A 55 13.89 -14.98 8.92
N CYS A 56 13.89 -14.29 10.06
CA CYS A 56 13.29 -12.96 10.25
C CYS A 56 13.85 -11.95 9.24
N GLU A 57 15.16 -11.95 8.98
CA GLU A 57 15.78 -11.06 8.00
C GLU A 57 15.24 -11.31 6.58
N LYS A 58 15.08 -12.57 6.17
CA LYS A 58 14.52 -12.92 4.86
C LYS A 58 13.06 -12.50 4.74
N LEU A 59 12.29 -12.66 5.82
CA LEU A 59 10.88 -12.26 5.85
C LEU A 59 10.73 -10.73 5.85
N MET A 60 11.58 -10.01 6.57
CA MET A 60 11.61 -8.54 6.53
C MET A 60 12.00 -8.05 5.12
N ALA A 61 13.01 -8.65 4.49
CA ALA A 61 13.40 -8.29 3.12
C ALA A 61 12.26 -8.50 2.13
N ALA A 62 11.53 -9.63 2.23
CA ALA A 62 10.36 -9.90 1.38
C ALA A 62 9.21 -8.90 1.61
N ILE A 63 8.99 -8.46 2.86
CA ILE A 63 8.04 -7.39 3.17
C ILE A 63 8.50 -6.09 2.50
N ASP A 64 9.77 -5.72 2.65
CA ASP A 64 10.32 -4.49 2.09
C ASP A 64 10.27 -4.50 0.53
N ASP A 65 10.51 -5.66 -0.11
CA ASP A 65 10.38 -5.84 -1.58
C ASP A 65 8.94 -5.62 -2.06
N TYR A 66 7.95 -6.21 -1.39
CA TYR A 66 6.54 -6.02 -1.76
C TYR A 66 6.09 -4.57 -1.58
N VAL A 67 6.56 -3.91 -0.52
CA VAL A 67 6.28 -2.49 -0.27
C VAL A 67 6.90 -1.62 -1.37
N GLU A 68 8.12 -1.94 -1.83
CA GLU A 68 8.76 -1.27 -2.96
C GLU A 68 7.97 -1.46 -4.26
N GLU A 69 7.52 -2.69 -4.56
CA GLU A 69 6.71 -2.98 -5.74
C GLU A 69 5.38 -2.20 -5.74
N THR A 70 4.74 -2.10 -4.57
CA THR A 70 3.41 -1.49 -4.45
C THR A 70 3.47 0.03 -4.35
N THR A 71 4.52 0.60 -3.74
CA THR A 71 4.57 2.03 -3.38
C THR A 71 5.73 2.81 -4.00
N GLY A 72 6.71 2.12 -4.58
CA GLY A 72 7.96 2.71 -5.07
C GLY A 72 8.94 3.15 -3.96
N ASP A 73 8.63 2.88 -2.69
CA ASP A 73 9.45 3.25 -1.53
C ASP A 73 9.65 2.04 -0.61
N ARG A 74 10.78 1.34 -0.80
CA ARG A 74 11.20 0.20 0.04
C ARG A 74 11.22 0.52 1.54
N THR A 75 11.52 1.76 1.90
CA THR A 75 11.72 2.18 3.28
C THR A 75 10.43 2.64 3.96
N ARG A 76 9.30 2.55 3.27
CA ARG A 76 8.04 3.13 3.74
C ARG A 76 7.56 2.62 5.10
N LEU A 77 7.91 1.37 5.44
CA LEU A 77 7.61 0.74 6.74
C LEU A 77 8.78 0.82 7.74
N HIS A 78 9.88 1.46 7.37
CA HIS A 78 10.98 1.66 8.30
C HIS A 78 10.55 2.68 9.36
N ALA A 79 10.89 2.41 10.61
CA ALA A 79 10.70 3.40 11.65
C ALA A 79 11.47 4.66 11.24
N LYS A 80 10.76 5.79 11.12
CA LYS A 80 11.42 7.09 11.09
C LYS A 80 12.08 7.24 12.44
N ASN A 81 13.37 6.94 12.50
CA ASN A 81 14.17 7.10 13.70
C ASN A 81 13.83 8.47 14.31
N HIS A 82 13.18 8.47 15.47
CA HIS A 82 13.20 9.64 16.32
C HIS A 82 14.68 9.94 16.53
N LYS A 83 15.13 11.14 16.13
CA LYS A 83 16.39 11.66 16.61
C LYS A 83 16.29 11.69 18.13
N CYS A 84 16.87 10.70 18.80
CA CYS A 84 17.31 10.87 20.18
C CYS A 84 18.58 11.70 20.13
N GLY A 85 18.54 12.88 20.72
CA GLY A 85 19.61 13.87 20.76
C GLY A 85 19.01 15.26 20.89
#